data_AF-A0A8T6WD76-F1
#
_entry.id   AF-A0A8T6WD76-F1
#
_cell.length_a   1.000
_cell.length_b   1.000
_cell.length_c   1.000
_cell.angle_alpha   90.00
_cell.angle_beta   90.00
_cell.angle_gamma   90.00
#
_symmetry.space_group_name_H-M   'P 1'
#
loop_
_entity.id
_entity.type
_entity.pdbx_description
1 polymer ?
#
loop_
_entity_poly.entity_id
_entity_poly.type
_entity_poly.pdbx_seq_one_letter_code
_entity_poly.pdbx_strand_id
1 'polypeptide(L)'
;DPGGRTKIAVSSNDQDVDPVGACVGMRGARVQNVIQELRGEKIDIVSWSPDPAKFACNALSPAAVSKVIIDDENKSMEIIVDDDQLSLA
;
A
#
# COMPACT_ATOMS: atom_id res chain seq x y z
N ASP A 1 12.15 3.60 7.19
CA ASP A 1 13.48 4.22 7.21
C ASP A 1 13.78 4.75 5.81
N PRO A 2 14.22 6.00 5.65
CA PRO A 2 14.60 6.53 4.34
C PRO A 2 15.62 5.61 3.65
N GLY A 3 15.41 5.29 2.38
CA GLY A 3 16.34 4.48 1.56
C GLY A 3 16.09 2.97 1.52
N GLY A 4 15.14 2.42 2.30
CA GLY A 4 14.80 0.99 2.24
C GLY A 4 13.58 0.70 1.36
N ARG A 5 12.41 1.13 1.85
CA ARG A 5 11.13 0.98 1.20
C ARG A 5 10.17 2.04 1.73
N THR A 6 9.42 2.64 0.81
CA THR A 6 8.33 3.56 1.11
C THR A 6 7.03 3.01 0.54
N LYS A 7 5.94 3.16 1.31
CA LYS A 7 4.58 2.92 0.84
C LYS A 7 3.84 4.25 0.82
N ILE A 8 3.15 4.52 -0.28
CA ILE A 8 2.27 5.68 -0.39
C ILE A 8 0.85 5.24 -0.75
N ALA A 9 -0.12 5.79 -0.06
CA ALA A 9 -1.54 5.57 -0.32
C ALA A 9 -2.09 6.73 -1.15
N VAL A 10 -2.81 6.42 -2.23
CA VAL A 10 -3.35 7.42 -3.15
C VAL A 10 -4.84 7.21 -3.40
N SER A 11 -5.55 8.32 -3.58
CA SER A 11 -6.96 8.39 -3.99
C SER A 11 -7.12 9.40 -5.11
N SER A 12 -8.23 9.30 -5.84
CA SER A 12 -8.64 10.29 -6.84
C SER A 12 -9.93 10.95 -6.38
N ASN A 13 -10.08 12.25 -6.64
CA ASN A 13 -11.35 12.96 -6.48
C ASN A 13 -12.28 12.73 -7.69
N ASP A 14 -11.73 12.24 -8.80
CA ASP A 14 -12.46 11.83 -10.00
C ASP A 14 -12.63 10.30 -10.00
N GLN A 15 -13.88 9.84 -10.10
CA GLN A 15 -14.23 8.41 -10.05
C GLN A 15 -13.79 7.64 -11.30
N ASP A 16 -13.59 8.34 -12.43
CA ASP A 16 -13.16 7.72 -13.69
C ASP A 16 -11.63 7.58 -13.78
N VAL A 17 -10.90 8.04 -12.75
CA VAL A 17 -9.44 8.00 -12.69
C VAL A 17 -8.99 6.94 -11.69
N ASP A 18 -8.25 5.93 -12.17
CA ASP A 18 -7.48 5.04 -11.32
C ASP A 18 -6.26 5.78 -10.73
N PRO A 19 -6.24 6.07 -9.42
CA PRO A 19 -5.14 6.83 -8.82
C PRO A 19 -3.82 6.05 -8.81
N VAL A 20 -3.85 4.71 -8.71
CA VAL A 20 -2.63 3.90 -8.70
C VAL A 20 -2.00 3.92 -10.09
N GLY A 21 -2.76 3.60 -11.13
CA GLY A 21 -2.32 3.73 -12.52
C GLY A 21 -1.85 5.14 -12.87
N ALA A 22 -2.53 6.16 -12.34
CA ALA A 22 -2.16 7.57 -12.47
C ALA A 22 -0.84 7.94 -11.77
N CYS A 23 -0.35 7.17 -10.80
CA CYS A 23 0.98 7.38 -10.23
C CYS A 23 2.05 6.46 -10.84
N VAL A 24 1.68 5.24 -11.24
CA VAL A 24 2.59 4.24 -11.83
C VAL A 24 2.99 4.63 -13.26
N GLY A 25 2.03 5.05 -14.09
CA GLY A 25 2.26 5.35 -15.51
C GLY A 25 2.44 4.12 -16.38
N MET A 26 2.56 4.35 -17.70
CA MET A 26 2.72 3.26 -18.68
C MET A 26 3.91 2.37 -18.29
N ARG A 27 3.63 1.09 -18.00
CA ARG A 27 4.64 0.10 -17.55
C ARG A 27 5.51 0.58 -16.37
N GLY A 28 4.96 1.41 -15.48
CA GLY A 28 5.68 1.91 -14.30
C GLY A 28 6.62 3.08 -14.56
N ALA A 29 6.64 3.68 -15.76
CA ALA A 29 7.62 4.70 -16.13
C ALA A 29 7.72 5.87 -15.14
N ARG A 30 6.61 6.30 -14.53
CA ARG A 30 6.62 7.44 -13.59
C ARG A 30 7.25 7.06 -12.25
N VAL A 31 6.81 5.96 -11.65
CA VAL A 31 7.36 5.52 -10.36
C VAL A 31 8.83 5.09 -10.49
N GLN A 32 9.21 4.47 -11.61
CA GLN A 32 10.61 4.09 -11.87
C GLN A 32 11.55 5.30 -11.92
N ASN A 33 11.13 6.42 -12.49
CA ASN A 33 11.92 7.65 -12.48
C ASN A 33 12.17 8.16 -11.04
N VAL A 34 11.16 8.08 -10.17
CA VAL A 34 11.29 8.48 -8.75
C VAL A 34 12.21 7.51 -8.00
N ILE A 35 12.07 6.20 -8.21
CA ILE A 35 12.95 5.18 -7.63
C ILE A 35 14.41 5.45 -8.02
N GLN A 36 14.66 5.81 -9.28
CA GLN A 36 16.01 6.13 -9.77
C GLN A 36 16.59 7.38 -9.07
N GLU A 37 15.78 8.44 -8.93
CA GLU A 37 16.18 9.66 -8.23
C GLU A 37 16.48 9.39 -6.74
N LEU A 38 15.71 8.50 -6.11
CA LEU A 38 15.89 8.04 -4.74
C LEU A 38 16.88 6.87 -4.61
N ARG A 39 17.80 6.72 -5.57
CA ARG A 39 18.94 5.77 -5.53
C ARG A 39 18.52 4.31 -5.28
N GLY A 40 17.38 3.91 -5.84
CA GLY A 40 16.89 2.53 -5.78
C GLY A 40 15.96 2.22 -4.59
N GLU A 41 15.50 3.22 -3.85
CA GLU A 41 14.47 3.03 -2.82
C GLU A 41 13.21 2.37 -3.42
N LYS A 42 12.71 1.29 -2.79
CA LYS A 42 11.49 0.62 -3.27
C LYS A 42 10.26 1.45 -2.94
N ILE A 43 9.41 1.71 -3.92
CA ILE A 43 8.15 2.45 -3.73
C ILE A 43 6.96 1.57 -4.08
N ASP A 44 6.12 1.25 -3.10
CA ASP A 44 4.83 0.62 -3.35
C ASP A 44 3.73 1.69 -3.31
N ILE A 45 2.89 1.71 -4.34
CA ILE A 45 1.76 2.63 -4.46
C ILE A 45 0.48 1.83 -4.25
N VAL A 46 -0.29 2.18 -3.23
CA VAL A 46 -1.50 1.45 -2.83
C VAL A 46 -2.72 2.35 -2.90
N SER A 47 -3.89 1.77 -3.13
CA SER A 47 -5.14 2.53 -3.11
C SER A 47 -5.51 2.87 -1.67
N TRP A 48 -5.76 4.15 -1.39
CA TRP A 48 -6.35 4.58 -0.13
C TRP A 48 -7.83 4.18 -0.06
N SER A 49 -8.32 3.91 1.15
CA SER A 49 -9.73 3.60 1.39
C SER A 49 -10.21 4.28 2.69
N PRO A 50 -11.45 4.81 2.74
CA PRO A 50 -12.04 5.28 3.98
C PRO A 50 -12.44 4.13 4.91
N ASP A 51 -12.67 2.94 4.36
CA ASP A 51 -12.83 1.71 5.15
C ASP A 51 -11.45 1.29 5.68
N PRO A 52 -11.24 1.31 7.02
CA PRO A 52 -9.95 1.01 7.63
C PRO A 52 -9.51 -0.44 7.42
N ALA A 53 -10.42 -1.41 7.36
CA ALA A 53 -10.07 -2.80 7.09
C ALA A 53 -9.52 -2.95 5.68
N LYS A 54 -10.23 -2.39 4.70
CA LYS A 54 -9.78 -2.38 3.30
C LYS A 54 -8.46 -1.63 3.13
N PHE A 55 -8.28 -0.52 3.85
CA PHE A 55 -7.05 0.25 3.79
C PHE A 55 -5.86 -0.52 4.37
N ALA A 56 -6.04 -1.22 5.50
CA ALA A 56 -5.01 -2.06 6.09
C ALA A 56 -4.58 -3.20 5.15
N CYS A 57 -5.54 -3.88 4.51
CA CYS A 57 -5.23 -4.90 3.50
C CYS A 57 -4.40 -4.32 2.34
N ASN A 58 -4.77 -3.14 1.84
CA ASN A 58 -4.02 -2.47 0.77
C ASN A 58 -2.60 -2.10 1.24
N ALA A 59 -2.46 -1.59 2.46
CA ALA A 59 -1.19 -1.16 3.02
C ALA A 59 -0.20 -2.32 3.21
N LEU A 60 -0.69 -3.52 3.53
CA LEU A 60 0.12 -4.72 3.74
C LEU A 60 0.50 -5.46 2.45
N SER A 61 -0.10 -5.09 1.32
CA SER A 61 0.28 -5.64 0.01
C SER A 61 1.81 -5.58 -0.19
N PRO A 62 2.48 -6.68 -0.59
CA PRO A 62 1.92 -7.85 -1.25
C PRO A 62 1.40 -8.96 -0.32
N ALA A 63 1.53 -8.83 1.00
CA ALA A 63 1.07 -9.86 1.92
C ALA A 63 -0.45 -10.04 1.82
N ALA A 64 -0.89 -11.30 1.71
CA ALA A 64 -2.31 -11.62 1.70
C ALA A 64 -2.85 -11.64 3.15
N VAL A 65 -3.84 -10.79 3.41
CA VAL A 65 -4.50 -10.70 4.73
C VAL A 65 -5.69 -11.65 4.78
N SER A 66 -5.66 -12.58 5.73
CA SER A 66 -6.71 -13.59 5.94
C SER A 66 -7.87 -13.01 6.76
N LYS A 67 -7.58 -12.18 7.76
CA LYS A 67 -8.60 -11.53 8.60
C LYS A 67 -8.09 -10.23 9.23
N VAL A 68 -9.00 -9.28 9.39
CA VAL A 68 -8.79 -8.02 10.12
C VAL A 68 -9.79 -7.94 11.27
N ILE A 69 -9.32 -7.66 12.47
CA ILE A 69 -10.15 -7.37 13.65
C ILE A 69 -9.84 -5.93 14.06
N ILE A 70 -10.88 -5.10 14.17
CA ILE A 70 -10.75 -3.68 14.51
C ILE A 70 -11.26 -3.46 15.93
N ASP A 71 -10.46 -2.76 16.72
CA ASP A 71 -10.85 -2.23 18.03
C ASP A 71 -10.88 -0.70 17.94
N ASP A 72 -12.09 -0.17 17.75
CA ASP A 72 -12.32 1.27 17.59
C ASP A 72 -12.12 2.07 18.88
N GLU A 73 -12.27 1.43 20.05
CA GLU A 73 -12.09 2.06 21.35
C GLU A 73 -10.61 2.32 21.61
N ASN A 74 -9.77 1.31 21.36
CA ASN A 74 -8.33 1.38 21.58
C ASN A 74 -7.55 1.90 20.36
N LYS A 75 -8.23 2.18 19.23
CA LYS A 75 -7.61 2.58 17.95
C LYS A 75 -6.52 1.60 17.51
N SER A 76 -6.81 0.31 17.65
CA SER A 76 -5.91 -0.78 17.28
C SER A 76 -6.55 -1.73 16.28
N MET A 77 -5.70 -2.51 15.61
CA MET A 77 -6.13 -3.48 14.62
C MET A 77 -5.27 -4.72 14.73
N GLU A 78 -5.90 -5.89 14.77
CA GLU A 78 -5.23 -7.18 14.67
C GLU A 78 -5.37 -7.72 13.25
N ILE A 79 -4.22 -8.05 12.66
CA ILE A 79 -4.12 -8.57 11.31
C ILE A 79 -3.67 -10.02 11.41
N ILE A 80 -4.43 -10.91 10.78
CA ILE A 80 -4.11 -12.32 10.68
C ILE A 80 -3.72 -12.60 9.24
N VAL A 81 -2.52 -13.14 9.06
CA VAL A 81 -1.98 -13.60 7.78
C VAL A 81 -1.61 -15.09 7.92
N ASP A 82 -1.50 -15.79 6.80
CA ASP A 82 -0.99 -17.15 6.79
C ASP A 82 0.53 -17.17 7.07
N ASP A 83 1.04 -18.26 7.62
CA ASP A 83 2.45 -18.35 8.07
C ASP A 83 3.47 -18.07 6.96
N ASP A 84 3.14 -18.42 5.71
CA ASP A 84 3.98 -18.16 4.53
C ASP A 84 4.01 -16.67 4.12
N GLN A 85 3.01 -15.89 4.54
CA GLN A 85 2.91 -14.45 4.32
C GLN A 85 3.59 -13.64 5.43
N LEU A 86 3.95 -14.26 6.56
CA LEU A 86 4.50 -13.55 7.73
C LEU A 86 5.80 -12.78 7.42
N SER A 87 6.61 -13.25 6.47
CA SER A 87 7.84 -12.56 6.06
C SER A 87 7.62 -11.35 5.13
N LEU A 88 6.41 -11.26 4.55
CA LEU A 88 6.01 -10.21 3.62
C LEU A 88 5.17 -9.11 4.28
N ALA A 89 4.51 -9.46 5.40
CA ALA A 89 3.71 -8.57 6.23
C ALA A 89 4.58 -7.69 7.14
#